data_AF-A0A849XPY4-F1
#
_entry.id   AF-A0A849XPY4-F1
#
_cell.length_a   1.000
_cell.length_b   1.000
_cell.length_c   1.000
_cell.angle_alpha   90.00
_cell.angle_beta   90.00
_cell.angle_gamma   90.00
#
_symmetry.space_group_name_H-M   'P 1'
#
loop_
_entity.id
_entity.type
_entity.pdbx_description
1 polymer ?
#
loop_
_entity_poly.entity_id
_entity_poly.type
_entity_poly.pdbx_seq_one_letter_code
_entity_poly.pdbx_strand_id
1 'polypeptide(L)' 'MNTIKTIQDYKEFLSNNRDKLCKYAVRVEELSSEDEWLQEDEWDEIYKRSVESKIYFE' A
#
# COMPACT_ATOMS: atom_id res chain seq x y z
N MET A 1 -9.63 -25.29 10.81
CA MET A 1 -8.35 -25.35 10.08
C MET A 1 -7.97 -23.93 9.72
N ASN A 2 -6.85 -23.44 10.26
CA ASN A 2 -6.35 -22.11 9.95
C ASN A 2 -6.00 -22.06 8.46
N THR A 3 -6.83 -21.39 7.67
CA THR A 3 -6.48 -21.05 6.29
C THR A 3 -5.18 -20.25 6.36
N ILE A 4 -4.07 -20.82 5.88
CA ILE A 4 -2.86 -20.06 5.63
C ILE A 4 -3.26 -19.07 4.54
N LYS A 5 -3.64 -17.86 4.94
CA LYS A 5 -3.92 -16.76 4.01
C LYS A 5 -2.57 -16.32 3.48
N THR A 6 -2.25 -16.75 2.27
CA THR A 6 -1.03 -16.33 1.60
C THR A 6 -1.13 -14.86 1.22
N ILE A 7 0.01 -14.23 0.96
CA ILE A 7 0.06 -12.88 0.39
C ILE A 7 -0.76 -12.82 -0.91
N GLN A 8 -0.79 -13.92 -1.67
CA GLN A 8 -1.55 -14.02 -2.90
C GLN A 8 -3.07 -13.95 -2.64
N ASP A 9 -3.57 -14.69 -1.66
CA ASP A 9 -5.00 -14.65 -1.28
C ASP A 9 -5.42 -13.25 -0.84
N TYR A 10 -4.52 -12.53 -0.15
CA TYR A 10 -4.76 -11.15 0.24
C TYR A 10 -4.81 -10.20 -0.97
N LYS A 11 -3.88 -10.34 -1.93
CA LYS A 11 -3.89 -9.55 -3.17
C LYS A 11 -5.15 -9.78 -3.99
N GLU A 12 -5.60 -11.03 -4.06
CA GLU A 12 -6.81 -11.42 -4.79
C GLU A 12 -8.06 -10.87 -4.10
N PHE A 13 -8.11 -10.93 -2.77
CA PHE A 13 -9.16 -10.28 -1.98
C PHE A 13 -9.24 -8.76 -2.23
N LEU A 14 -8.10 -8.06 -2.22
CA LEU A 14 -8.05 -6.62 -2.49
C LEU A 14 -8.54 -6.30 -3.91
N SER A 15 -8.12 -7.09 -4.89
CA SER A 15 -8.51 -6.92 -6.29
C SER A 15 -10.02 -7.11 -6.47
N ASN A 16 -10.58 -8.17 -5.89
CA ASN A 16 -12.00 -8.49 -5.95
C ASN A 16 -12.90 -7.47 -5.25
N ASN A 17 -12.37 -6.67 -4.32
CA ASN A 17 -13.10 -5.66 -3.57
C ASN A 17 -12.68 -4.23 -3.90
N ARG A 18 -11.89 -4.03 -4.96
CA ARG A 18 -11.32 -2.73 -5.34
C ARG A 18 -12.37 -1.62 -5.42
N ASP A 19 -13.50 -1.87 -6.07
CA ASP A 19 -14.55 -0.85 -6.26
C ASP A 19 -15.16 -0.40 -4.93
N LYS A 20 -15.31 -1.32 -3.97
CA LYS A 20 -15.80 -0.99 -2.62
C LYS A 20 -14.78 -0.19 -1.86
N LEU A 21 -13.49 -0.53 -1.98
CA LEU A 21 -12.40 0.20 -1.35
C LEU A 21 -12.28 1.61 -1.92
N CYS A 22 -12.37 1.75 -3.25
CA CYS A 22 -12.32 3.04 -3.93
C CYS A 22 -13.48 3.97 -3.56
N LYS A 23 -14.66 3.44 -3.21
CA LYS A 23 -15.80 4.25 -2.75
C LYS A 23 -15.50 5.03 -1.45
N TYR A 24 -14.65 4.48 -0.59
CA TYR A 24 -14.26 5.08 0.68
C TYR A 24 -12.85 5.67 0.65
N ALA A 25 -12.11 5.47 -0.44
CA ALA A 25 -10.79 6.04 -0.61
C ALA A 25 -10.91 7.53 -0.90
N VAL A 26 -10.09 8.32 -0.22
CA VAL A 26 -9.92 9.74 -0.51
C VAL A 26 -8.75 9.88 -1.47
N ARG A 27 -8.90 10.76 -2.46
CA ARG A 27 -7.80 11.10 -3.37
C ARG A 27 -6.74 11.87 -2.59
N VAL A 28 -5.47 11.63 -2.88
CA VAL A 28 -4.37 12.32 -2.18
C VAL A 28 -4.47 13.83 -2.38
N GLU A 29 -4.94 14.27 -3.55
CA GLU A 29 -5.15 15.69 -3.85
C GLU A 29 -6.29 16.34 -3.04
N GLU A 30 -7.15 15.53 -2.42
CA GLU A 30 -8.25 15.96 -1.56
C GLU A 30 -7.90 15.90 -0.07
N LEU A 31 -6.72 15.36 0.29
CA LEU A 31 -6.24 15.34 1.66
C LEU A 31 -5.72 16.73 2.07
N SER A 32 -5.78 17.01 3.37
CA SER A 32 -5.24 18.26 3.91
C SER A 32 -3.74 18.31 3.71
N SER A 33 -3.20 19.47 3.36
CA SER A 33 -1.75 19.69 3.38
C SER A 33 -1.14 19.56 4.78
N GLU A 34 -1.97 19.63 5.82
CA GLU A 34 -1.58 19.43 7.22
C GLU A 34 -1.68 17.95 7.66
N ASP A 35 -2.00 17.03 6.75
CA ASP A 35 -2.07 15.60 7.09
C ASP A 35 -0.66 15.09 7.44
N GLU A 36 -0.49 14.66 8.68
CA GLU A 36 0.79 14.20 9.25
C GLU A 36 1.40 13.06 8.41
N TRP A 37 0.56 12.21 7.80
CA TRP A 37 1.01 11.11 6.95
C TRP A 37 1.60 11.55 5.61
N LEU A 38 1.23 12.74 5.12
CA LEU A 38 1.79 13.31 3.89
C LEU A 38 3.07 14.12 4.15
N GLN A 39 3.32 14.50 5.41
CA GLN A 39 4.51 15.25 5.82
C GLN A 39 5.68 14.35 6.19
N GLU A 40 5.42 13.07 6.49
CA GLU A 40 6.43 12.09 6.83
C GLU A 40 6.97 11.38 5.57
N ASP A 41 8.27 11.51 5.34
CA ASP A 41 9.04 10.87 4.26
C ASP A 41 9.49 9.44 4.61
N GLU A 42 9.15 8.96 5.80
CA GLU A 42 9.58 7.66 6.34
C GLU A 42 9.10 6.48 5.45
N TRP A 43 7.88 6.57 4.90
CA TRP A 43 7.37 5.56 3.96
C TRP A 43 8.08 5.57 2.61
N ASP A 44 8.46 6.75 2.12
CA ASP A 44 9.21 6.88 0.87
C ASP A 44 10.61 6.27 1.02
N GLU A 45 11.26 6.47 2.16
CA GLU A 45 12.55 5.84 2.48
C GLU A 45 12.44 4.31 2.58
N ILE A 46 11.40 3.79 3.24
CA ILE A 46 11.14 2.34 3.34
C ILE A 46 10.91 1.75 1.95
N TYR A 47 10.11 2.42 1.11
CA TYR A 47 9.83 1.95 -0.24
C TYR A 47 11.08 1.95 -1.11
N LYS A 48 11.85 3.05 -1.11
CA LYS A 48 13.10 3.17 -1.84
C LYS A 48 14.08 2.06 -1.47
N ARG A 49 14.25 1.79 -0.17
CA ARG A 49 15.11 0.71 0.32
C ARG A 49 14.63 -0.67 -0.15
N SER A 50 13.31 -0.89 -0.23
CA SER A 50 12.75 -2.16 -0.70
C SER A 50 12.92 -2.38 -2.21
N VAL A 51 12.85 -1.31 -3.01
CA VAL A 51 13.05 -1.35 -4.47
C VAL A 51 14.53 -1.51 -4.79
N GLU A 52 15.41 -0.76 -4.13
CA GLU A 52 16.86 -0.91 -4.25
C GLU A 52 17.28 -2.33 -3.87
N SER A 53 16.74 -2.89 -2.77
CA SER A 53 17.05 -4.27 -2.38
C SER A 53 16.55 -5.32 -3.37
N LYS A 54 15.54 -5.05 -4.21
CA LYS A 54 15.14 -5.96 -5.28
C LYS A 54 16.06 -5.87 -6.50
N ILE A 55 16.58 -4.69 -6.81
CA ILE A 55 17.52 -4.47 -7.93
C ILE A 55 18.85 -5.21 -7.71
N TYR A 56 19.27 -5.42 -6.45
CA TYR A 56 20.50 -6.16 -6.13
C TYR A 56 20.34 -7.70 -6.11
N PHE A 57 19.13 -8.24 -6.34
CA PHE A 57 18.85 -9.67 -6.31
C PHE A 57 18.37 -10.24 -7.67
N GLU A 58 18.37 -9.44 -8.73
CA GLU A 58 18.21 -9.85 -10.14
C GLU A 58 19.56 -9.84 -10.86
#